data_AF-A0AAX6MIR3-F1
#
_entry.id   AF-A0AAX6MIR3-F1
#
_cell.length_a   1.000
_cell.length_b   1.000
_cell.length_c   1.000
_cell.angle_alpha   90.00
_cell.angle_beta   90.00
_cell.angle_gamma   90.00
#
_symmetry.space_group_name_H-M   'P 1'
#
loop_
_entity.id
_entity.type
_entity.pdbx_description
1 polymer ?
#
loop_
_entity_poly.entity_id
_entity_poly.type
_entity_poly.pdbx_seq_one_letter_code
_entity_poly.pdbx_strand_id
1 'polypeptide(L)'
;MSSGGRAVEQIVRYPIPEEEHRRLEKAIDPNPLQRKAFILGHGLWNNLEMDQALNWLDLVLDTIESKTGTGTRQRGSSPKGNLPVLLITPNAAGEKKPDEWIVSQGNKALVKFEHEMAAQASKRGIDHLGTWNMSIQATLYDGVHMDMRGNLLKAQMVLNWLDLLDM
;
A
#
# COMPACT_ATOMS: atom_id res chain seq x y z
N MET A 1 -34.19 4.96 -16.33
CA MET A 1 -33.62 5.29 -15.02
C MET A 1 -33.70 4.07 -14.13
N SER A 2 -32.56 3.47 -13.83
CA SER A 2 -32.35 2.51 -12.74
C SER A 2 -30.91 2.74 -12.30
N SER A 3 -30.78 3.45 -11.19
CA SER A 3 -29.54 3.79 -10.51
C SER A 3 -29.30 2.79 -9.39
N GLY A 4 -28.05 2.40 -9.19
CA GLY A 4 -27.56 1.94 -7.88
C GLY A 4 -26.93 0.56 -7.91
N GLY A 5 -25.60 0.51 -7.93
CA GLY A 5 -24.83 -0.72 -7.77
C GLY A 5 -23.47 -0.73 -8.46
N ARG A 6 -22.77 0.42 -8.57
CA ARG A 6 -21.36 0.46 -8.97
C ARG A 6 -20.51 0.96 -7.82
N ALA A 7 -20.03 0.02 -7.03
CA ALA A 7 -18.71 0.01 -6.41
C ALA A 7 -18.56 -1.38 -5.77
N VAL A 8 -18.06 -2.36 -6.54
CA VAL A 8 -17.39 -3.48 -5.87
C VAL A 8 -16.10 -2.87 -5.35
N GLU A 9 -16.11 -2.41 -4.11
CA GLU A 9 -14.92 -2.05 -3.37
C GLU A 9 -14.10 -3.34 -3.22
N GLN A 10 -13.12 -3.51 -4.09
CA GLN A 10 -12.33 -4.74 -4.13
C GLN A 10 -11.45 -4.78 -2.88
N ILE A 11 -11.68 -5.78 -2.04
CA ILE A 11 -10.78 -6.10 -0.93
C ILE A 11 -9.42 -6.50 -1.53
N VAL A 12 -8.34 -5.89 -1.04
CA VAL A 12 -6.98 -6.34 -1.37
C VAL A 12 -6.86 -7.78 -0.89
N ARG A 13 -6.64 -8.70 -1.84
CA ARG A 13 -6.64 -10.14 -1.60
C ARG A 13 -5.48 -10.81 -2.30
N TYR A 14 -5.10 -11.96 -1.76
CA TYR A 14 -4.20 -12.89 -2.42
C TYR A 14 -4.92 -14.24 -2.62
N PRO A 15 -4.79 -14.90 -3.78
CA PRO A 15 -4.03 -14.48 -4.96
C PRO A 15 -4.62 -13.24 -5.66
N ILE A 16 -3.74 -12.44 -6.29
CA ILE A 16 -4.16 -11.28 -7.09
C ILE A 16 -4.94 -11.82 -8.31
N PRO A 17 -6.11 -11.25 -8.64
CA PRO A 17 -6.83 -11.65 -9.86
C PRO A 17 -5.96 -11.46 -11.11
N GLU A 18 -5.95 -12.44 -12.01
CA GLU A 18 -5.13 -12.45 -13.24
C GLU A 18 -5.26 -11.20 -14.10
N GLU A 19 -6.43 -10.56 -14.11
CA GLU A 19 -6.64 -9.30 -14.82
C GLU A 19 -5.89 -8.14 -14.16
N GLU A 20 -5.96 -8.03 -12.83
CA GLU A 20 -5.25 -6.99 -12.07
C GLU A 20 -3.73 -7.19 -12.13
N HIS A 21 -3.26 -8.43 -12.10
CA HIS A 21 -1.84 -8.72 -12.29
C HIS A 21 -1.36 -8.34 -13.69
N ARG A 22 -2.11 -8.67 -14.75
CA ARG A 22 -1.82 -8.20 -16.11
C ARG A 22 -1.86 -6.68 -16.27
N ARG A 23 -2.74 -5.99 -15.53
CA ARG A 23 -2.77 -4.52 -15.51
C ARG A 23 -1.52 -3.93 -14.86
N LEU A 24 -1.05 -4.52 -13.75
CA LEU A 24 0.22 -4.14 -13.12
C LEU A 24 1.40 -4.31 -14.08
N GLU A 25 1.53 -5.47 -14.72
CA GLU A 25 2.62 -5.74 -15.67
C GLU A 25 2.67 -4.75 -16.84
N LYS A 26 1.50 -4.30 -17.32
CA LYS A 26 1.39 -3.31 -18.39
C LYS A 26 1.69 -1.88 -17.94
N ALA A 27 1.48 -1.57 -16.67
CA ALA A 27 1.71 -0.24 -16.12
C ALA A 27 3.20 0.04 -15.84
N ILE A 28 4.02 -1.02 -15.73
CA ILE A 28 5.45 -0.89 -15.46
C ILE A 28 6.21 -0.66 -16.76
N ASP A 29 6.79 0.53 -16.92
CA ASP A 29 7.70 0.84 -18.02
C ASP A 29 9.03 0.05 -17.85
N PRO A 30 9.44 -0.77 -18.84
CA PRO A 30 10.68 -1.54 -18.75
C PRO A 30 11.96 -0.71 -19.03
N ASN A 31 11.86 0.55 -19.46
CA ASN A 31 13.01 1.35 -19.89
C ASN A 31 13.98 1.64 -18.72
N PRO A 32 15.20 1.08 -18.69
CA PRO A 32 16.10 1.23 -17.54
C PRO A 32 16.64 2.66 -17.36
N LEU A 33 16.55 3.52 -18.37
CA LEU A 33 17.04 4.91 -18.32
C LEU A 33 16.07 5.85 -17.59
N GLN A 34 14.81 5.46 -17.45
CA GLN A 34 13.82 6.28 -16.76
C GLN A 34 13.94 6.06 -15.25
N ARG A 35 14.11 7.15 -14.50
CA ARG A 35 14.00 7.17 -13.04
C ARG A 35 12.59 6.77 -12.63
N LYS A 36 12.47 5.81 -11.71
CA LYS A 36 11.20 5.28 -11.23
C LYS A 36 11.24 5.10 -9.73
N ALA A 37 10.11 5.37 -9.10
CA ALA A 37 9.81 5.01 -7.71
C ALA A 37 8.44 4.34 -7.69
N PHE A 38 8.25 3.38 -6.79
CA PHE A 38 7.00 2.63 -6.67
C PHE A 38 6.35 2.92 -5.32
N ILE A 39 5.05 3.25 -5.35
CA ILE A 39 4.26 3.50 -4.16
C ILE A 39 3.16 2.45 -4.11
N LEU A 40 3.21 1.59 -3.09
CA LEU A 40 2.34 0.44 -2.92
C LEU A 40 1.38 0.73 -1.76
N GLY A 41 0.08 0.71 -2.01
CA GLY A 41 -0.92 1.08 -1.00
C GLY A 41 -1.85 -0.08 -0.62
N HIS A 42 -2.01 -0.31 0.67
CA HIS A 42 -3.13 -1.08 1.21
C HIS A 42 -4.25 -0.15 1.66
N GLY A 43 -5.44 -0.31 1.09
CA GLY A 43 -6.66 0.36 1.56
C GLY A 43 -7.25 -0.30 2.80
N LEU A 44 -8.23 0.35 3.43
CA LEU A 44 -8.94 -0.18 4.59
C LEU A 44 -9.88 -1.35 4.23
N TRP A 45 -10.16 -1.55 2.94
CA TRP A 45 -10.72 -2.78 2.39
C TRP A 45 -9.62 -3.84 2.26
N ASN A 46 -9.13 -4.29 3.42
CA ASN A 46 -8.11 -5.32 3.57
C ASN A 46 -8.51 -6.16 4.79
N ASN A 47 -8.44 -7.48 4.67
CA ASN A 47 -8.81 -8.39 5.77
C ASN A 47 -7.78 -8.41 6.92
N LEU A 48 -6.66 -7.69 6.76
CA LEU A 48 -5.53 -7.63 7.67
C LEU A 48 -4.87 -8.99 7.89
N GLU A 49 -5.04 -9.90 6.93
CA GLU A 49 -4.44 -11.24 6.92
C GLU A 49 -2.98 -11.12 6.52
N MET A 50 -2.08 -11.27 7.50
CA MET A 50 -0.66 -11.00 7.33
C MET A 50 -0.03 -11.84 6.21
N ASP A 51 -0.26 -13.15 6.20
CA ASP A 51 0.33 -14.05 5.20
C ASP A 51 -0.10 -13.67 3.77
N GLN A 52 -1.37 -13.31 3.59
CA GLN A 52 -1.88 -12.86 2.29
C GLN A 52 -1.29 -11.51 1.88
N ALA A 53 -1.17 -10.57 2.81
CA ALA A 53 -0.56 -9.27 2.57
C ALA A 53 0.92 -9.40 2.17
N LEU A 54 1.66 -10.32 2.78
CA LEU A 54 3.06 -10.59 2.44
C LEU A 54 3.19 -11.29 1.10
N ASN A 55 2.35 -12.29 0.81
CA ASN A 55 2.34 -12.95 -0.50
C ASN A 55 1.98 -11.96 -1.62
N TRP A 56 1.05 -11.04 -1.37
CA TRP A 56 0.73 -9.95 -2.29
C TRP A 56 1.95 -9.04 -2.51
N LEU A 57 2.60 -8.60 -1.42
CA LEU A 57 3.75 -7.72 -1.49
C LEU A 57 4.90 -8.36 -2.28
N ASP A 58 5.22 -9.62 -1.98
CA ASP A 58 6.31 -10.33 -2.65
C ASP A 58 6.01 -10.54 -4.15
N LEU A 59 4.77 -10.89 -4.52
CA LEU A 59 4.36 -11.00 -5.93
C LEU A 59 4.49 -9.67 -6.68
N VAL A 60 4.09 -8.55 -6.06
CA VAL A 60 4.21 -7.21 -6.68
C VAL A 60 5.68 -6.82 -6.86
N LEU A 61 6.51 -7.03 -5.85
CA LEU A 61 7.95 -6.74 -5.92
C LEU A 61 8.64 -7.62 -6.97
N ASP A 62 8.34 -8.91 -7.02
CA ASP A 62 8.86 -9.84 -8.04
C ASP A 62 8.46 -9.39 -9.45
N THR A 63 7.23 -8.93 -9.63
CA THR A 63 6.73 -8.39 -10.91
C THR A 63 7.52 -7.14 -11.32
N ILE A 64 7.73 -6.19 -10.39
CA ILE A 64 8.52 -4.98 -10.65
C ILE A 64 9.96 -5.33 -11.05
N GLU A 65 10.61 -6.20 -10.29
CA GLU A 65 11.99 -6.64 -10.56
C GLU A 65 12.10 -7.33 -11.91
N SER A 66 11.15 -8.22 -12.23
CA SER A 66 11.10 -8.91 -13.52
C SER A 66 10.94 -7.94 -14.70
N LYS A 67 10.06 -6.94 -14.56
CA LYS A 67 9.77 -5.97 -15.64
C LYS A 67 10.86 -4.93 -15.85
N THR A 68 11.56 -4.55 -14.79
CA THR A 68 12.58 -3.48 -14.82
C THR A 68 14.00 -4.01 -14.91
N GLY A 69 14.23 -5.29 -14.62
CA GLY A 69 15.56 -5.88 -14.50
C GLY A 69 16.38 -5.36 -13.32
N THR A 70 15.77 -4.58 -12.42
CA THR A 70 16.44 -3.92 -11.29
C THR A 70 15.82 -4.38 -9.98
N GLY A 71 16.65 -4.64 -8.96
CA GLY A 71 16.19 -5.07 -7.65
C GLY A 71 15.33 -3.99 -6.96
N THR A 72 14.34 -4.41 -6.18
CA THR A 72 13.58 -3.51 -5.28
C THR A 72 13.97 -3.71 -3.82
N ARG A 73 14.49 -4.90 -3.49
CA ARG A 73 14.79 -5.35 -2.13
C ARG A 73 16.29 -5.45 -1.91
N GLN A 74 16.75 -5.20 -0.69
CA GLN A 74 18.15 -5.43 -0.35
C GLN A 74 18.50 -6.92 -0.51
N ARG A 75 19.45 -7.20 -1.41
CA ARG A 75 20.12 -8.51 -1.52
C ARG A 75 21.61 -8.30 -1.28
N GLY A 76 22.03 -8.39 -0.01
CA GLY A 76 23.43 -8.27 0.40
C GLY A 76 23.85 -6.85 0.84
N SER A 77 25.16 -6.61 0.89
CA SER A 77 25.77 -5.53 1.69
C SER A 77 25.82 -4.14 1.02
N SER A 78 25.32 -3.97 -0.21
CA SER A 78 25.35 -2.68 -0.91
C SER A 78 23.94 -2.21 -1.29
N PRO A 79 23.40 -1.14 -0.68
CA PRO A 79 22.09 -0.57 -1.01
C PRO A 79 22.06 0.17 -2.36
N LYS A 80 23.22 0.40 -2.99
CA LYS A 80 23.32 1.19 -4.21
C LYS A 80 22.79 0.39 -5.40
N GLY A 81 21.66 0.83 -5.95
CA GLY A 81 21.13 0.34 -7.23
C GLY A 81 19.72 -0.26 -7.19
N ASN A 82 19.08 -0.33 -6.02
CA ASN A 82 17.69 -0.76 -5.95
C ASN A 82 16.73 0.37 -6.32
N LEU A 83 15.60 0.00 -6.93
CA LEU A 83 14.49 0.90 -7.18
C LEU A 83 13.84 1.31 -5.84
N PRO A 84 13.58 2.62 -5.62
CA PRO A 84 12.86 3.09 -4.45
C PRO A 84 11.44 2.53 -4.39
N VAL A 85 11.06 1.97 -3.25
CA VAL A 85 9.71 1.47 -2.98
C VAL A 85 9.22 1.98 -1.64
N LEU A 86 8.02 2.57 -1.64
CA LEU A 86 7.29 2.99 -0.45
C LEU A 86 6.05 2.13 -0.25
N LEU A 87 5.96 1.42 0.86
CA LEU A 87 4.75 0.72 1.29
C LEU A 87 3.90 1.60 2.20
N ILE A 88 2.64 1.83 1.83
CA ILE A 88 1.66 2.59 2.60
C ILE A 88 0.64 1.63 3.20
N THR A 89 0.54 1.58 4.53
CA THR A 89 -0.45 0.77 5.25
C THR A 89 -1.78 1.52 5.43
N PRO A 90 -2.89 0.79 5.71
CA PRO A 90 -4.21 1.39 5.80
C PRO A 90 -4.31 2.48 6.88
N ASN A 91 -5.26 3.40 6.71
CA ASN A 91 -5.59 4.38 7.75
C ASN A 91 -6.31 3.73 8.94
N ALA A 92 -6.66 4.53 9.94
CA ALA A 92 -7.55 4.17 11.01
C ALA A 92 -8.98 3.93 10.49
N ALA A 93 -9.73 3.10 11.22
CA ALA A 93 -11.17 2.95 11.08
C ALA A 93 -11.88 4.15 11.72
N GLY A 94 -12.84 4.72 11.00
CA GLY A 94 -13.66 5.83 11.47
C GLY A 94 -14.93 5.36 12.15
N GLU A 95 -15.62 6.28 12.81
CA GLU A 95 -16.84 6.02 13.59
C GLU A 95 -17.95 5.33 12.77
N LYS A 96 -18.05 5.66 11.47
CA LYS A 96 -19.10 5.13 10.58
C LYS A 96 -18.79 3.75 10.00
N LYS A 97 -17.67 3.12 10.38
CA LYS A 97 -17.31 1.80 9.86
C LYS A 97 -18.38 0.79 10.34
N PRO A 98 -18.94 -0.06 9.46
CA PRO A 98 -20.01 -0.95 9.86
C PRO A 98 -19.57 -1.94 10.95
N ASP A 99 -20.45 -2.21 11.91
CA ASP A 99 -20.16 -2.97 13.12
C ASP A 99 -19.59 -4.36 12.87
N GLU A 100 -20.03 -5.01 11.79
CA GLU A 100 -19.55 -6.33 11.36
C GLU A 100 -18.03 -6.36 11.08
N TRP A 101 -17.42 -5.21 10.78
CA TRP A 101 -15.98 -5.08 10.52
C TRP A 101 -15.18 -4.58 11.73
N ILE A 102 -15.82 -4.25 12.86
CA ILE A 102 -15.11 -3.71 14.03
C ILE A 102 -14.11 -4.73 14.60
N VAL A 103 -14.47 -6.01 14.61
CA VAL A 103 -13.61 -7.07 15.18
C VAL A 103 -12.41 -7.35 14.27
N SER A 104 -12.64 -7.48 12.97
CA SER A 104 -11.61 -7.84 11.98
C SER A 104 -10.76 -6.65 11.53
N GLN A 105 -11.34 -5.45 11.46
CA GLN A 105 -10.73 -4.24 10.89
C GLN A 105 -10.84 -3.03 11.84
N GLY A 106 -10.99 -3.25 13.14
CA GLY A 106 -10.96 -2.18 14.14
C GLY A 106 -9.55 -1.62 14.37
N ASN A 107 -9.47 -0.46 15.03
CA ASN A 107 -8.20 0.28 15.20
C ASN A 107 -7.09 -0.51 15.90
N LYS A 108 -7.41 -1.43 16.82
CA LYS A 108 -6.42 -2.31 17.44
C LYS A 108 -5.82 -3.33 16.46
N ALA A 109 -6.63 -3.85 15.53
CA ALA A 109 -6.15 -4.75 14.48
C ALA A 109 -5.29 -3.98 13.46
N LEU A 110 -5.75 -2.79 13.06
CA LEU A 110 -5.06 -1.92 12.11
C LEU A 110 -3.66 -1.50 12.59
N VAL A 111 -3.51 -1.03 13.83
CA VAL A 111 -2.20 -0.62 14.35
C VAL A 111 -1.24 -1.81 14.46
N LYS A 112 -1.72 -3.00 14.83
CA LYS A 112 -0.91 -4.22 14.87
C LYS A 112 -0.45 -4.63 13.47
N PHE A 113 -1.36 -4.58 12.50
CA PHE A 113 -1.07 -4.87 11.10
C PHE A 113 -0.03 -3.88 10.55
N GLU A 114 -0.19 -2.58 10.83
CA GLU A 114 0.76 -1.54 10.41
C GLU A 114 2.16 -1.79 10.98
N HIS A 115 2.28 -2.08 12.28
CA HIS A 115 3.58 -2.35 12.90
C HIS A 115 4.26 -3.61 12.34
N GLU A 116 3.50 -4.67 12.09
CA GLU A 116 4.07 -5.88 11.49
C GLU A 116 4.50 -5.63 10.04
N MET A 117 3.67 -4.96 9.23
CA MET A 117 4.05 -4.60 7.86
C MET A 117 5.27 -3.68 7.81
N ALA A 118 5.42 -2.76 8.78
CA ALA A 118 6.61 -1.93 8.92
C ALA A 118 7.88 -2.78 9.16
N ALA A 119 7.80 -3.76 10.06
CA ALA A 119 8.90 -4.70 10.31
C ALA A 119 9.23 -5.54 9.05
N GLN A 120 8.21 -5.95 8.30
CA GLN A 120 8.35 -6.75 7.08
C GLN A 120 8.91 -5.95 5.91
N ALA A 121 8.56 -4.67 5.79
CA ALA A 121 9.16 -3.71 4.86
C ALA A 121 10.64 -3.48 5.19
N SER A 122 10.97 -3.25 6.47
CA SER A 122 12.36 -3.08 6.92
C SER A 122 13.23 -4.31 6.61
N LYS A 123 12.74 -5.54 6.86
CA LYS A 123 13.44 -6.79 6.50
C LYS A 123 13.74 -6.90 5.00
N ARG A 124 12.91 -6.28 4.15
CA ARG A 124 13.06 -6.25 2.69
C ARG A 124 13.91 -5.07 2.20
N GLY A 125 14.26 -4.13 3.09
CA GLY A 125 14.97 -2.90 2.75
C GLY A 125 14.13 -1.94 1.90
N ILE A 126 12.80 -1.96 2.05
CA ILE A 126 11.90 -0.98 1.43
C ILE A 126 11.34 -0.03 2.49
N ASP A 127 10.97 1.18 2.08
CA ASP A 127 10.45 2.19 2.98
C ASP A 127 8.98 1.90 3.35
N HIS A 128 8.58 2.36 4.53
CA HIS A 128 7.21 2.22 5.03
C HIS A 128 6.65 3.56 5.50
N LEU A 129 5.41 3.84 5.10
CA LEU A 129 4.63 4.99 5.55
C LEU A 129 3.38 4.50 6.28
N GLY A 130 3.45 4.51 7.61
CA GLY A 130 2.30 4.27 8.47
C GLY A 130 1.28 5.39 8.36
N THR A 131 0.00 5.06 8.14
CA THR A 131 -1.08 6.05 8.06
C THR A 131 -2.11 5.93 9.16
N TRP A 132 -1.98 4.95 10.06
CA TRP A 132 -2.90 4.82 11.20
C TRP A 132 -2.84 6.02 12.13
N ASN A 133 -1.65 6.40 12.61
CA ASN A 133 -1.47 7.50 13.57
C ASN A 133 -2.00 8.85 13.03
N MET A 134 -1.70 9.17 11.78
CA MET A 134 -2.14 10.43 11.16
C MET A 134 -3.67 10.52 10.95
N SER A 135 -4.38 9.38 10.97
CA SER A 135 -5.79 9.31 10.58
C SER A 135 -6.74 8.94 11.72
N ILE A 136 -6.23 8.61 12.91
CA ILE A 136 -7.05 8.17 14.05
C ILE A 136 -8.08 9.21 14.52
N GLN A 137 -7.85 10.50 14.23
CA GLN A 137 -8.78 11.61 14.48
C GLN A 137 -9.23 12.32 13.19
N ALA A 138 -8.95 11.73 12.03
CA ALA A 138 -9.35 12.31 10.76
C ALA A 138 -10.84 12.08 10.49
N THR A 139 -11.43 12.96 9.68
CA THR A 139 -12.79 12.76 9.18
C THR A 139 -12.77 11.71 8.06
N LEU A 140 -13.46 10.59 8.29
CA LEU A 140 -13.65 9.50 7.34
C LEU A 140 -15.12 9.47 6.95
N TYR A 141 -15.45 9.85 5.71
CA TYR A 141 -16.83 10.21 5.36
C TYR A 141 -17.81 9.02 5.44
N ASP A 142 -17.30 7.80 5.22
CA ASP A 142 -17.98 6.50 5.30
C ASP A 142 -17.34 5.57 6.35
N GLY A 143 -16.41 6.09 7.17
CA GLY A 143 -15.66 5.30 8.16
C GLY A 143 -14.49 4.49 7.60
N VAL A 144 -14.26 4.54 6.29
CA VAL A 144 -13.22 3.78 5.58
C VAL A 144 -12.27 4.72 4.84
N HIS A 145 -12.83 5.64 4.06
CA HIS A 145 -12.12 6.55 3.18
C HIS A 145 -11.99 7.93 3.80
N MET A 146 -10.78 8.48 3.71
CA MET A 146 -10.53 9.84 4.17
C MET A 146 -11.15 10.86 3.23
N ASP A 147 -11.49 12.02 3.78
CA ASP A 147 -11.85 13.19 2.99
C ASP A 147 -10.66 13.77 2.18
N MET A 148 -10.92 14.85 1.46
CA MET A 148 -9.89 15.53 0.66
C MET A 148 -8.71 16.00 1.53
N ARG A 149 -8.96 16.47 2.77
CA ARG A 149 -7.90 17.01 3.63
C ARG A 149 -6.94 15.91 4.06
N GLY A 150 -7.47 14.75 4.46
CA GLY A 150 -6.65 13.59 4.77
C GLY A 150 -5.84 13.13 3.56
N ASN A 151 -6.44 13.09 2.37
CA ASN A 151 -5.75 12.64 1.16
C ASN A 151 -4.65 13.63 0.71
N LEU A 152 -4.86 14.94 0.88
CA LEU A 152 -3.81 15.94 0.65
C LEU A 152 -2.63 15.75 1.60
N LEU A 153 -2.88 15.42 2.88
CA LEU A 153 -1.82 15.12 3.84
C LEU A 153 -1.03 13.86 3.43
N LYS A 154 -1.71 12.77 3.04
CA LYS A 154 -1.05 11.56 2.52
C LYS A 154 -0.21 11.88 1.28
N ALA A 155 -0.75 12.66 0.36
CA ALA A 155 -0.02 13.08 -0.85
C ALA A 155 1.24 13.88 -0.49
N GLN A 156 1.15 14.83 0.44
CA GLN A 156 2.32 15.60 0.89
C GLN A 156 3.38 14.70 1.53
N MET A 157 2.99 13.69 2.31
CA MET A 157 3.93 12.74 2.91
C MET A 157 4.67 11.92 1.85
N VAL A 158 3.97 11.50 0.78
CA VAL A 158 4.59 10.84 -0.37
C VAL A 158 5.53 11.78 -1.12
N LEU A 159 5.15 13.04 -1.33
CA LEU A 159 6.02 14.04 -1.96
C LEU A 159 7.28 14.31 -1.14
N ASN A 160 7.14 14.40 0.19
CA ASN A 160 8.29 14.54 1.08
C ASN A 160 9.22 13.32 1.00
N TRP A 161 8.67 12.11 0.89
CA TRP A 161 9.48 10.91 0.68
C TRP A 161 10.20 10.93 -0.68
N LEU A 162 9.50 11.31 -1.76
CA LEU A 162 10.10 11.45 -3.09
C LEU A 162 11.25 12.46 -3.12
N ASP A 163 11.14 13.56 -2.37
CA ASP A 163 12.18 14.60 -2.25
C ASP A 163 13.46 14.09 -1.55
N LEU A 164 13.35 13.05 -0.72
CA LEU A 164 14.51 12.40 -0.07
C LEU A 164 15.24 11.42 -0.99
N LEU A 165 14.63 11.04 -2.12
CA LEU A 165 15.25 10.12 -3.05
C LEU A 165 16.29 10.89 -3.89
N ASP A 166 17.56 10.55 -3.71
CA ASP A 166 18.65 11.04 -4.54
C ASP A 166 18.62 10.32 -5.91
N MET A 167 17.63 10.67 -6.73
CA MET A 167 17.36 10.06 -8.04
C MET A 167 18.03 10.82 -9.15
#